data_AF-A0A2E4J317-F1
#
_entry.id   AF-A0A2E4J317-F1
#
_cell.length_a   1.000
_cell.length_b   1.000
_cell.length_c   1.000
_cell.angle_alpha   90.00
_cell.angle_beta   90.00
_cell.angle_gamma   90.00
#
_symmetry.space_group_name_H-M   'P 1'
#
loop_
_entity.id
_entity.type
_entity.pdbx_description
1 polymer ?
#
loop_
_entity_poly.entity_id
_entity_poly.type
_entity_poly.pdbx_seq_one_letter_code
_entity_poly.pdbx_strand_id
1 'polypeptide(L)'
;MTALASANPDLEGHWRLDPARSSALDGWQEMDLVFALDGSQIAITHQMRWRATNYRATNLVDTTKSVASDNFFRIEQRHMAVYPTKGGITHTTAEWIDEDRTLRTETNTPVEISQGDVNMRITSEYRIGEGGETLVLIELHSSRARPLVYFFNKVSAEDAK
;
A
#
# COMPACT_ATOMS: atom_id res chain seq x y z
N MET A 1 -27.38 -3.09 14.31
CA MET A 1 -26.95 -2.08 13.33
C MET A 1 -25.45 -1.97 13.45
N THR A 2 -24.70 -2.52 12.50
CA THR A 2 -23.25 -2.32 12.44
C THR A 2 -23.03 -0.92 11.91
N ALA A 3 -22.40 -0.05 12.69
CA ALA A 3 -21.99 1.25 12.18
C ALA A 3 -21.02 1.02 11.02
N LEU A 4 -21.24 1.70 9.89
CA LEU A 4 -20.22 1.81 8.86
C LEU A 4 -19.05 2.54 9.52
N ALA A 5 -17.91 1.88 9.68
CA ALA A 5 -16.69 2.54 10.12
C ALA A 5 -16.42 3.67 9.12
N SER A 6 -16.49 4.91 9.58
CA SER A 6 -16.17 6.07 8.74
C SER A 6 -14.68 6.05 8.48
N ALA A 7 -14.26 6.29 7.24
CA ALA A 7 -12.84 6.40 6.93
C ALA A 7 -12.19 7.47 7.82
N ASN A 8 -11.02 7.16 8.37
CA ASN A 8 -10.29 8.10 9.20
C ASN A 8 -9.70 9.22 8.33
N PRO A 9 -10.17 10.47 8.47
CA PRO A 9 -9.73 11.57 7.63
C PRO A 9 -8.24 11.90 7.82
N ASP A 10 -7.62 11.51 8.93
CA ASP A 10 -6.20 11.74 9.15
C ASP A 10 -5.33 10.95 8.17
N LEU A 11 -5.83 9.85 7.58
CA LEU A 11 -5.12 9.11 6.53
C LEU A 11 -5.02 9.91 5.23
N GLU A 12 -6.00 10.78 4.94
CA GLU A 12 -6.07 11.50 3.68
C GLU A 12 -4.87 12.44 3.50
N GLY A 13 -4.40 12.52 2.25
CA GLY A 13 -3.33 13.40 1.85
C GLY A 13 -2.04 12.68 1.49
N HIS A 14 -0.94 13.42 1.59
CA HIS A 14 0.37 13.05 1.08
C HIS A 14 1.32 12.69 2.21
N TRP A 15 1.98 11.55 2.07
CA TRP A 15 2.90 10.97 3.02
C TRP A 15 4.23 10.70 2.34
N ARG A 16 5.33 11.19 2.91
CA ARG A 16 6.68 11.03 2.36
C ARG A 16 7.50 10.08 3.20
N LEU A 17 8.13 9.10 2.55
CA LEU A 17 8.93 8.08 3.22
C LEU A 17 10.13 8.73 3.94
N ASP A 18 10.39 8.27 5.16
CA ASP A 18 11.67 8.40 5.83
C ASP A 18 12.53 7.15 5.50
N PRO A 19 13.49 7.25 4.55
CA PRO A 19 14.30 6.10 4.15
C PRO A 19 15.26 5.63 5.24
N ALA A 20 15.63 6.49 6.21
CA ALA A 20 16.58 6.13 7.25
C ALA A 20 15.99 5.16 8.28
N ARG A 21 14.66 5.16 8.43
CA ARG A 21 13.93 4.29 9.36
C ARG A 21 13.28 3.09 8.68
N SER A 22 13.23 3.10 7.35
CA SER A 22 12.43 2.18 6.55
C SER A 22 13.21 0.98 6.04
N SER A 23 12.47 -0.07 5.67
CA SER A 23 12.99 -1.19 4.90
C SER A 23 13.46 -0.73 3.53
N ALA A 24 14.39 -1.47 2.92
CA ALA A 24 14.89 -1.16 1.59
C ALA A 24 13.74 -1.17 0.56
N LEU A 25 13.73 -0.19 -0.34
CA LEU A 25 12.73 -0.08 -1.41
C LEU A 25 13.09 -0.89 -2.66
N ASP A 26 13.87 -1.96 -2.53
CA ASP A 26 14.11 -2.90 -3.63
C ASP A 26 14.45 -2.18 -4.97
N GLY A 27 15.44 -1.29 -4.94
CA GLY A 27 15.92 -0.55 -6.11
C GLY A 27 15.25 0.80 -6.39
N TRP A 28 14.09 1.10 -5.79
CA TRP A 28 13.56 2.48 -5.77
C TRP A 28 14.37 3.36 -4.81
N GLN A 29 14.32 4.67 -5.01
CA GLN A 29 15.09 5.66 -4.23
C GLN A 29 14.21 6.51 -3.32
N GLU A 30 13.00 6.82 -3.75
CA GLU A 30 12.00 7.59 -2.99
C GLU A 30 10.63 6.96 -3.18
N MET A 31 9.78 7.17 -2.18
CA MET A 31 8.40 6.74 -2.17
C MET A 31 7.56 7.78 -1.43
N ASP A 32 6.52 8.24 -2.11
CA ASP A 32 5.44 8.98 -1.50
C ASP A 32 4.14 8.16 -1.63
N LEU A 33 3.30 8.19 -0.60
CA LEU A 33 1.94 7.67 -0.64
C LEU A 33 0.97 8.84 -0.67
N VAL A 34 -0.01 8.78 -1.57
CA VAL A 34 -1.13 9.74 -1.59
C VAL A 34 -2.42 8.96 -1.42
N PHE A 35 -3.12 9.23 -0.33
CA PHE A 35 -4.44 8.66 -0.05
C PHE A 35 -5.52 9.68 -0.41
N ALA A 36 -6.54 9.21 -1.14
CA ALA A 36 -7.79 9.93 -1.35
C ALA A 36 -8.94 9.05 -0.86
N LEU A 37 -9.86 9.65 -0.10
CA LEU A 37 -10.97 8.95 0.54
C LEU A 37 -12.29 9.33 -0.13
N ASP A 38 -13.10 8.36 -0.53
CA ASP A 38 -14.45 8.56 -1.04
C ASP A 38 -15.41 7.53 -0.43
N GLY A 39 -16.02 7.91 0.71
CA GLY A 39 -16.87 7.01 1.48
C GLY A 39 -16.11 5.77 1.96
N SER A 40 -16.48 4.59 1.46
CA SER A 40 -15.80 3.32 1.76
C SER A 40 -14.59 3.04 0.88
N GLN A 41 -14.44 3.78 -0.23
CA GLN A 41 -13.37 3.60 -1.19
C GLN A 41 -12.15 4.42 -0.82
N ILE A 42 -10.98 3.81 -0.97
CA ILE A 42 -9.69 4.42 -0.63
C ILE A 42 -8.75 4.18 -1.81
N ALA A 43 -8.29 5.27 -2.43
CA ALA A 43 -7.28 5.22 -3.48
C ALA A 43 -5.89 5.43 -2.86
N ILE A 44 -5.07 4.39 -2.92
CA ILE A 44 -3.69 4.39 -2.39
C ILE A 44 -2.74 4.56 -3.57
N THR A 45 -2.29 5.79 -3.80
CA THR A 45 -1.37 6.10 -4.88
C THR A 45 0.08 5.99 -4.41
N HIS A 46 0.84 5.11 -5.03
CA HIS A 46 2.29 5.00 -4.88
C HIS A 46 2.96 5.91 -5.90
N GLN A 47 3.75 6.88 -5.43
CA GLN A 47 4.63 7.71 -6.25
C GLN A 47 6.07 7.30 -5.94
N MET A 48 6.72 6.67 -6.91
CA MET A 48 8.04 6.08 -6.75
C MET A 48 9.07 6.77 -7.63
N ARG A 49 10.31 6.91 -7.16
CA ARG A 49 11.42 7.41 -7.98
C ARG A 49 12.49 6.35 -8.20
N TRP A 50 12.86 6.14 -9.46
CA TRP A 50 14.01 5.34 -9.86
C TRP A 50 14.94 6.16 -10.74
N ARG A 51 16.10 6.58 -10.19
CA ARG A 51 17.01 7.51 -10.85
C ARG A 51 16.25 8.78 -11.26
N ALA A 52 16.20 9.08 -12.56
CA ALA A 52 15.46 10.22 -13.12
C ALA A 52 14.00 9.88 -13.50
N THR A 53 13.58 8.63 -13.35
CA THR A 53 12.22 8.19 -13.72
C THR A 53 11.30 8.27 -12.50
N ASN A 54 10.21 9.01 -12.66
CA ASN A 54 9.07 8.97 -11.75
C ASN A 54 8.08 7.93 -12.24
N TYR A 55 7.58 7.11 -11.33
CA TYR A 55 6.57 6.10 -11.58
C TYR A 55 5.39 6.31 -10.64
N ARG A 56 4.18 6.15 -11.15
CA ARG A 56 2.94 6.30 -10.37
C ARG A 56 2.02 5.13 -10.64
N ALA A 57 1.47 4.55 -9.57
CA ALA A 57 0.42 3.55 -9.65
C ALA A 57 -0.56 3.72 -8.49
N THR A 58 -1.80 3.29 -8.67
CA THR A 58 -2.85 3.42 -7.66
C THR A 58 -3.48 2.07 -7.39
N ASN A 59 -3.45 1.65 -6.12
CA ASN A 59 -4.18 0.51 -5.61
C ASN A 59 -5.51 1.02 -5.02
N LEU A 60 -6.63 0.59 -5.60
CA LEU A 60 -7.97 0.92 -5.08
C LEU A 60 -8.41 -0.18 -4.11
N VAL A 61 -8.91 0.22 -2.94
CA VAL A 61 -9.53 -0.69 -1.98
C VAL A 61 -10.89 -0.17 -1.54
N ASP A 62 -11.71 -1.05 -1.00
CA ASP A 62 -13.04 -0.74 -0.48
C ASP A 62 -13.24 -1.48 0.84
N THR A 63 -13.70 -0.76 1.86
CA THR A 63 -13.90 -1.31 3.21
C THR A 63 -15.18 -2.11 3.36
N THR A 64 -16.02 -2.17 2.32
CA THR A 64 -17.30 -2.88 2.32
C THR A 64 -17.31 -4.13 1.44
N LYS A 65 -16.32 -4.30 0.55
CA LYS A 65 -16.27 -5.39 -0.42
C LYS A 65 -14.86 -5.65 -0.92
N SER A 66 -14.64 -6.85 -1.49
CA SER A 66 -13.42 -7.12 -2.24
C SER A 66 -13.37 -6.31 -3.54
N VAL A 67 -12.19 -5.77 -3.86
CA VAL A 67 -11.89 -5.07 -5.10
C VAL A 67 -10.97 -5.94 -5.95
N ALA A 68 -11.32 -6.08 -7.23
CA ALA A 68 -10.50 -6.76 -8.24
C ALA A 68 -9.62 -5.73 -8.99
N SER A 69 -8.36 -6.08 -9.26
CA SER A 69 -7.42 -5.25 -10.00
C SER A 69 -6.53 -6.10 -10.92
N ASP A 70 -6.40 -5.68 -12.17
CA ASP A 70 -5.48 -6.26 -13.16
C ASP A 70 -4.09 -5.60 -13.15
N ASN A 71 -3.90 -4.54 -12.35
CA ASN A 71 -2.69 -3.73 -12.30
C ASN A 71 -2.34 -3.31 -10.86
N PHE A 72 -2.40 -4.25 -9.92
CA PHE A 72 -2.02 -4.00 -8.53
C PHE A 72 -0.50 -3.77 -8.42
N PHE A 73 -0.12 -2.64 -7.85
CA PHE A 73 1.28 -2.27 -7.67
C PHE A 73 1.89 -2.92 -6.44
N ARG A 74 3.11 -3.43 -6.60
CA ARG A 74 3.96 -3.97 -5.52
C ARG A 74 5.37 -3.40 -5.64
N ILE A 75 5.97 -3.04 -4.50
CA ILE A 75 7.28 -2.37 -4.46
C ILE A 75 8.37 -3.27 -5.04
N GLU A 76 8.36 -4.55 -4.66
CA GLU A 76 9.40 -5.53 -4.96
C GLU A 76 9.34 -6.12 -6.37
N GLN A 77 8.21 -5.98 -7.07
CA GLN A 77 7.93 -6.65 -8.35
C GLN A 77 9.06 -6.48 -9.37
N ARG A 78 9.59 -5.25 -9.49
CA ARG A 78 10.63 -4.92 -10.47
C ARG A 78 12.01 -5.50 -10.10
N HIS A 79 12.37 -5.47 -8.82
CA HIS A 79 13.67 -5.96 -8.35
C HIS A 79 13.76 -7.47 -8.36
N MET A 80 12.69 -8.13 -7.90
CA MET A 80 12.63 -9.57 -7.85
C MET A 80 12.32 -10.21 -9.20
N ALA A 81 11.96 -9.41 -10.22
CA ALA A 81 11.44 -9.87 -11.50
C ALA A 81 10.25 -10.84 -11.35
N VAL A 82 9.40 -10.61 -10.34
CA VAL A 82 8.20 -11.41 -10.06
C VAL A 82 6.99 -10.63 -10.52
N TYR A 83 6.48 -10.98 -11.70
CA TYR A 83 5.40 -10.26 -12.37
C TYR A 83 4.04 -10.92 -12.13
N PRO A 84 2.93 -10.16 -12.27
CA PRO A 84 1.60 -10.74 -12.28
C PRO A 84 1.48 -11.82 -13.36
N THR A 85 0.82 -12.92 -13.04
CA THR A 85 0.45 -13.94 -14.03
C THR A 85 -0.34 -13.29 -15.15
N LYS A 86 -0.12 -13.70 -16.40
CA LYS A 86 -0.85 -13.16 -17.56
C LYS A 86 -2.36 -13.35 -17.39
N GLY A 87 -3.11 -12.24 -17.38
CA GLY A 87 -4.56 -12.24 -17.16
C GLY A 87 -4.96 -12.52 -15.70
N GLY A 88 -4.00 -12.57 -14.79
CA GLY A 88 -4.22 -12.73 -13.36
C GLY A 88 -4.90 -11.49 -12.77
N ILE A 89 -5.89 -11.74 -11.91
CA ILE A 89 -6.62 -10.70 -11.20
C ILE A 89 -6.22 -10.74 -9.74
N THR A 90 -5.78 -9.59 -9.23
CA THR A 90 -5.51 -9.38 -7.82
C THR A 90 -6.81 -9.02 -7.11
N HIS A 91 -7.07 -9.66 -5.97
CA HIS A 91 -8.23 -9.36 -5.13
C HIS A 91 -7.76 -8.80 -3.79
N THR A 92 -8.29 -7.64 -3.42
CA THR A 92 -7.97 -6.97 -2.15
C THR A 92 -9.24 -6.74 -1.34
N THR A 93 -9.22 -7.07 -0.06
CA THR A 93 -10.21 -6.61 0.94
C THR A 93 -9.56 -5.59 1.85
N ALA A 94 -10.35 -4.67 2.39
CA ALA A 94 -9.87 -3.70 3.36
C ALA A 94 -10.85 -3.57 4.53
N GLU A 95 -10.33 -3.17 5.68
CA GLU A 95 -11.13 -2.84 6.86
C GLU A 95 -10.36 -1.86 7.77
N TRP A 96 -11.11 -1.10 8.55
CA TRP A 96 -10.56 -0.29 9.62
C TRP A 96 -10.54 -1.09 10.93
N ILE A 97 -9.40 -1.04 11.63
CA ILE A 97 -9.20 -1.66 12.94
C ILE A 97 -8.54 -0.66 13.89
N ASP A 98 -8.43 -1.03 15.18
CA ASP A 98 -7.78 -0.20 16.22
C ASP A 98 -8.40 1.20 16.29
N GLU A 99 -9.73 1.25 16.48
CA GLU A 99 -10.51 2.49 16.56
C GLU A 99 -10.29 3.40 15.34
N ASP A 100 -10.32 2.80 14.15
CA ASP A 100 -10.11 3.44 12.85
C ASP A 100 -8.73 4.08 12.67
N ARG A 101 -7.73 3.76 13.51
CA ARG A 101 -6.35 4.26 13.35
C ARG A 101 -5.49 3.41 12.44
N THR A 102 -5.97 2.21 12.10
CA THR A 102 -5.26 1.30 11.20
C THR A 102 -6.17 0.86 10.06
N LEU A 103 -5.80 1.20 8.82
CA LEU A 103 -6.37 0.56 7.65
C LEU A 103 -5.61 -0.74 7.38
N ARG A 104 -6.29 -1.87 7.46
CA ARG A 104 -5.73 -3.18 7.11
C ARG A 104 -6.22 -3.59 5.73
N THR A 105 -5.32 -4.10 4.90
CA THR A 105 -5.67 -4.74 3.63
C THR A 105 -5.18 -6.19 3.60
N GLU A 106 -5.95 -7.06 2.96
CA GLU A 106 -5.54 -8.41 2.61
C GLU A 106 -5.66 -8.58 1.10
N THR A 107 -4.51 -8.79 0.45
CA THR A 107 -4.38 -8.88 -1.00
C THR A 107 -3.94 -10.28 -1.40
N ASN A 108 -4.62 -10.87 -2.38
CA ASN A 108 -4.25 -12.11 -3.03
C ASN A 108 -3.93 -11.81 -4.49
N THR A 109 -2.67 -12.02 -4.88
CA THR A 109 -2.17 -11.68 -6.21
C THR A 109 -1.52 -12.91 -6.87
N PRO A 110 -2.03 -13.37 -8.03
CA PRO A 110 -1.39 -14.42 -8.79
C PRO A 110 -0.11 -13.88 -9.45
N VAL A 111 1.01 -14.54 -9.20
CA VAL A 111 2.32 -14.16 -9.73
C VAL A 111 2.97 -15.33 -10.44
N GLU A 112 3.68 -15.02 -11.52
CA GLU A 112 4.47 -15.99 -12.26
C GLU A 112 5.87 -16.12 -11.63
N ILE A 113 6.26 -17.35 -11.30
CA ILE A 113 7.61 -17.71 -10.85
C ILE A 113 8.18 -18.82 -11.74
N SER A 114 9.46 -19.16 -11.54
CA SER A 114 10.12 -20.21 -12.34
C SER A 114 9.48 -21.59 -12.25
N GLN A 115 8.68 -21.86 -11.22
CA GLN A 115 7.96 -23.12 -11.02
C GLN A 115 6.49 -23.07 -11.51
N GLY A 116 6.08 -21.96 -12.14
CA GLY A 116 4.70 -21.73 -12.60
C GLY A 116 4.00 -20.62 -11.82
N ASP A 117 2.66 -20.60 -11.89
CA ASP A 117 1.84 -19.59 -11.22
C ASP A 117 1.61 -19.93 -9.75
N VAL A 118 1.80 -18.95 -8.86
CA VAL A 118 1.50 -19.06 -7.44
C VAL A 118 0.67 -17.88 -6.97
N ASN A 119 -0.25 -18.10 -6.04
CA ASN A 119 -0.96 -17.01 -5.39
C ASN A 119 -0.14 -16.50 -4.20
N MET A 120 0.30 -15.25 -4.27
CA MET A 120 0.97 -14.57 -3.18
C MET A 120 -0.05 -13.82 -2.33
N ARG A 121 0.02 -13.99 -1.01
CA ARG A 121 -0.77 -13.22 -0.05
C ARG A 121 0.06 -12.09 0.53
N ILE A 122 -0.49 -10.88 0.53
CA ILE A 122 0.08 -9.71 1.18
C ILE A 122 -0.95 -9.19 2.18
N THR A 123 -0.53 -9.01 3.43
CA THR A 123 -1.29 -8.24 4.42
C THR A 123 -0.55 -6.93 4.63
N SER A 124 -1.23 -5.81 4.40
CA SER A 124 -0.67 -4.48 4.65
C SER A 124 -1.45 -3.79 5.77
N GLU A 125 -0.75 -3.15 6.69
CA GLU A 125 -1.33 -2.32 7.73
C GLU A 125 -0.78 -0.90 7.63
N TYR A 126 -1.68 0.05 7.40
CA TYR A 126 -1.40 1.49 7.35
C TYR A 126 -1.82 2.09 8.69
N ARG A 127 -0.84 2.25 9.59
CA ARG A 127 -1.06 2.68 10.98
C ARG A 127 -0.77 4.17 11.13
N ILE A 128 -1.79 4.94 11.45
CA ILE A 128 -1.69 6.38 11.67
C ILE A 128 -1.15 6.61 13.08
N GLY A 129 -0.07 7.38 13.19
CA GLY A 129 0.50 7.77 14.47
C GLY A 129 -0.39 8.80 15.19
N GLU A 130 -0.16 8.95 16.50
CA GLU A 130 -0.86 9.94 17.30
C GLU A 130 -0.68 11.36 16.71
N GLY A 131 -1.79 12.10 16.59
CA GLY A 131 -1.80 13.44 16.00
C GLY A 131 -1.83 13.48 14.48
N GLY A 132 -1.84 12.34 13.77
CA GLY A 132 -2.04 12.32 12.31
C GLY A 132 -0.83 12.77 11.48
N GLU A 133 0.35 12.89 12.09
CA GLU A 133 1.57 13.42 11.44
C GLU A 133 2.53 12.33 10.93
N THR A 134 2.35 11.09 11.39
CA THR A 134 3.17 9.96 10.98
C THR A 134 2.31 8.79 10.52
N LEU A 135 2.84 8.02 9.59
CA LEU A 135 2.22 6.80 9.09
C LEU A 135 3.26 5.68 9.07
N VAL A 136 2.88 4.50 9.54
CA VAL A 136 3.69 3.29 9.41
C VAL A 136 2.94 2.30 8.52
N LEU A 137 3.56 1.92 7.40
CA LEU A 137 3.11 0.80 6.58
C LEU A 137 3.90 -0.44 7.00
N ILE A 138 3.20 -1.50 7.39
CA ILE A 138 3.77 -2.82 7.63
C ILE A 138 3.20 -3.78 6.59
N GLU A 139 4.06 -4.43 5.81
CA GLU A 139 3.66 -5.43 4.82
C GLU A 139 4.20 -6.82 5.18
N LEU A 140 3.30 -7.80 5.24
CA LEU A 140 3.61 -9.21 5.45
C LEU A 140 3.30 -9.98 4.18
N HIS A 141 4.35 -10.49 3.52
CA HIS A 141 4.24 -11.27 2.31
C HIS A 141 4.39 -12.75 2.63
N SER A 142 3.56 -13.61 2.05
CA SER A 142 3.68 -15.06 2.21
C SER A 142 5.00 -15.64 1.68
N SER A 143 5.72 -14.89 0.86
CA SER A 143 7.02 -15.24 0.28
C SER A 143 8.23 -14.81 1.12
N ARG A 144 8.03 -14.10 2.24
CA ARG A 144 9.11 -13.52 3.05
C ARG A 144 9.00 -13.91 4.51
N ALA A 145 10.14 -14.11 5.17
CA ALA A 145 10.21 -14.47 6.59
C ALA A 145 10.10 -13.28 7.55
N ARG A 146 10.34 -12.05 7.06
CA ARG A 146 10.29 -10.81 7.85
C ARG A 146 9.36 -9.81 7.19
N PRO A 147 8.61 -9.01 7.97
CA PRO A 147 7.81 -7.94 7.43
C PRO A 147 8.69 -6.86 6.79
N LEU A 148 8.12 -6.17 5.81
CA LEU A 148 8.60 -4.88 5.36
C LEU A 148 7.93 -3.80 6.18
N VAL A 149 8.70 -2.82 6.64
CA VAL A 149 8.22 -1.72 7.47
C VAL A 149 8.70 -0.41 6.87
N TYR A 150 7.77 0.49 6.59
CA TYR A 150 8.02 1.79 5.97
C TYR A 150 7.42 2.88 6.86
N PHE A 151 8.23 3.90 7.17
CA PHE A 151 7.83 5.04 7.98
C PHE A 151 7.65 6.25 7.07
N PHE A 152 6.57 7.00 7.27
CA PHE A 152 6.27 8.20 6.51
C PHE A 152 5.94 9.36 7.45
N ASN A 153 6.20 10.56 6.98
CA ASN A 153 5.75 11.81 7.59
C ASN A 153 4.71 12.46 6.70
N LYS A 154 3.69 13.07 7.29
CA LYS A 154 2.69 13.83 6.53
C LYS A 154 3.36 15.04 5.88
N VAL A 155 3.07 15.25 4.61
CA VAL A 155 3.59 16.39 3.84
C VAL A 155 2.60 17.53 4.00
N SER A 156 3.10 18.69 4.41
CA SER A 156 2.28 19.90 4.50
C SER A 156 1.78 20.29 3.10
N ALA A 157 0.65 20.99 3.01
CA ALA A 157 0.14 21.48 1.73
C ALA A 157 1.12 22.40 0.99
N GLU A 158 2.06 23.03 1.70
CA GLU A 158 3.08 23.92 1.14
C GLU A 158 4.25 23.12 0.51
N ASP A 159 4.56 21.95 1.05
CA ASP A 159 5.68 21.08 0.65
C ASP A 159 5.30 20.02 -0.40
N ALA A 160 4.02 19.95 -0.78
CA ALA A 160 3.48 19.00 -1.75
C ALA A 160 3.68 19.41 -3.22
N LYS A 161 4.48 20.44 -3.50
CA LYS A 161 4.77 20.97 -4.85
C LYS A 161 5.83 20.20 -5.62
#